data_AF-A0A7R9LTZ8-F1
#
_entry.id   AF-A0A7R9LTZ8-F1
#
_cell.length_a   1.000
_cell.length_b   1.000
_cell.length_c   1.000
_cell.angle_alpha   90.00
_cell.angle_beta   90.00
_cell.angle_gamma   90.00
#
_symmetry.space_group_name_H-M   'P 1'
#
loop_
_entity.id
_entity.type
_entity.pdbx_description
1 polymer ?
#
loop_
_entity_poly.entity_id
_entity_poly.type
_entity_poly.pdbx_seq_one_letter_code
_entity_poly.pdbx_strand_id
1 'polypeptide(L)'
;MSFNRSLLEGAKTVVKSTTKPSSLQLVPKRLPPLPTPKDLIRIYKVKARRQLSQNFLLQKSINERIVTSAGIKGDSYVLEVGPGPGNITRQILEKGPKELYVIEKDRRFLPMLEMLSDASLPGQMKIIIGDVMDYSFDGLFPKELRREWTDESPPIHIVGNLPFNVSTPLIIRWLRHMSDRTGLFSYGRVGLTLTFQYEVGQRIVAPVMSIMRSRLSVMCQHLCRCEHRFVINGSSFM
;
A
#
# COMPACT_ATOMS: atom_id res chain seq x y z
N MET A 1 -19.41 -16.24 -84.73
CA MET A 1 -20.00 -16.95 -83.59
C MET A 1 -20.24 -15.91 -82.50
N SER A 2 -21.40 -15.24 -82.45
CA SER A 2 -22.67 -15.72 -81.88
C SER A 2 -22.77 -15.49 -80.37
N PHE A 3 -23.64 -14.54 -79.98
CA PHE A 3 -24.44 -14.47 -78.73
C PHE A 3 -23.70 -14.17 -77.40
N ASN A 4 -24.20 -13.40 -76.42
CA ASN A 4 -25.37 -12.53 -76.29
C ASN A 4 -25.19 -11.57 -75.08
N ARG A 5 -26.08 -10.58 -75.02
CA ARG A 5 -26.32 -9.46 -74.12
C ARG A 5 -26.57 -9.77 -72.62
N SER A 6 -26.18 -8.78 -71.80
CA SER A 6 -26.90 -8.15 -70.65
C SER A 6 -27.20 -8.92 -69.37
N LEU A 7 -26.89 -8.31 -68.21
CA LEU A 7 -27.79 -7.55 -67.31
C LEU A 7 -26.98 -7.16 -66.04
N LEU A 8 -26.88 -5.86 -65.70
CA LEU A 8 -27.47 -5.20 -64.50
C LEU A 8 -26.86 -5.69 -63.16
N GLU A 9 -26.49 -4.90 -62.15
CA GLU A 9 -26.72 -3.53 -61.68
C GLU A 9 -25.60 -3.30 -60.63
N GLY A 10 -24.94 -2.14 -60.55
CA GLY A 10 -25.43 -1.02 -59.77
C GLY A 10 -25.09 -1.15 -58.27
N ALA A 11 -23.94 -0.64 -57.81
CA ALA A 11 -23.78 -0.18 -56.43
C ALA A 11 -22.57 0.74 -56.27
N LYS A 12 -22.86 2.02 -56.05
CA LYS A 12 -21.92 3.09 -55.71
C LYS A 12 -21.10 2.70 -54.47
N THR A 13 -19.79 2.95 -54.54
CA THR A 13 -18.84 2.83 -53.43
C THR A 13 -19.25 3.78 -52.30
N VAL A 14 -19.89 3.24 -51.27
CA VAL A 14 -20.10 3.92 -49.99
C VAL A 14 -18.82 3.77 -49.18
N VAL A 15 -18.12 4.89 -48.97
CA VAL A 15 -17.01 4.99 -48.01
C VAL A 15 -17.58 4.70 -46.62
N LYS A 16 -17.36 3.49 -46.11
CA LYS A 16 -17.67 3.13 -44.72
C LYS A 16 -16.58 3.71 -43.82
N SER A 17 -16.96 4.73 -43.04
CA SER A 17 -16.21 5.18 -41.88
C SER A 17 -16.11 4.03 -40.87
N THR A 18 -14.93 3.44 -40.73
CA THR A 18 -14.63 2.52 -39.64
C THR A 18 -14.14 3.33 -38.45
N THR A 19 -15.11 3.79 -37.64
CA THR A 19 -14.86 4.27 -36.28
C THR A 19 -14.32 3.12 -35.43
N LYS A 20 -13.10 3.27 -34.91
CA LYS A 20 -12.59 2.42 -33.82
C LYS A 20 -13.48 2.64 -32.59
N PRO A 21 -14.00 1.60 -31.93
CA PRO A 21 -14.58 1.80 -30.61
C PRO A 21 -13.45 2.14 -29.63
N SER A 22 -13.45 3.36 -29.11
CA SER A 22 -12.59 3.79 -28.02
C SER A 22 -13.00 3.04 -26.75
N SER A 23 -12.20 2.10 -26.30
CA SER A 23 -12.33 1.53 -24.96
C SER A 23 -11.77 2.51 -23.92
N LEU A 24 -12.43 3.64 -23.75
CA LEU A 24 -12.35 4.42 -22.52
C LEU A 24 -13.12 3.62 -21.46
N GLN A 25 -12.45 2.66 -20.83
CA GLN A 25 -12.94 2.12 -19.56
C GLN A 25 -12.93 3.30 -18.57
N LEU A 26 -14.11 3.83 -18.33
CA LEU A 26 -14.40 4.86 -17.34
C LEU A 26 -14.10 4.29 -15.97
N VAL A 27 -12.84 4.40 -15.53
CA VAL A 27 -12.48 4.16 -14.13
C VAL A 27 -13.27 5.17 -13.29
N PRO A 28 -14.01 4.74 -12.26
CA PRO A 28 -14.73 5.66 -11.41
C PRO A 28 -13.72 6.65 -10.80
N LYS A 29 -13.89 7.95 -11.06
CA LYS A 29 -13.03 9.01 -10.51
C LYS A 29 -13.11 9.11 -8.97
N ARG A 30 -13.91 8.27 -8.31
CA ARG A 30 -14.20 8.29 -6.87
C ARG A 30 -14.09 6.87 -6.30
N LEU A 31 -13.22 6.71 -5.31
CA LEU A 31 -13.10 5.49 -4.53
C LEU A 31 -14.39 5.24 -3.70
N PRO A 32 -14.79 3.97 -3.47
CA PRO A 32 -15.97 3.62 -2.67
C PRO A 32 -15.88 4.19 -1.26
N PRO A 33 -17.01 4.51 -0.59
CA PRO A 33 -17.02 5.06 0.76
C PRO A 33 -16.29 4.13 1.75
N LEU A 34 -15.63 4.71 2.76
CA LEU A 34 -15.02 3.93 3.83
C LEU A 34 -16.10 3.25 4.68
N PRO A 35 -15.82 2.06 5.24
CA PRO A 35 -16.73 1.41 6.16
C PRO A 35 -16.98 2.28 7.39
N THR A 36 -18.23 2.33 7.82
CA THR A 36 -18.60 3.00 9.07
C THR A 36 -18.13 2.19 10.28
N PRO A 37 -18.07 2.79 11.49
CA PRO A 37 -17.87 2.04 12.72
C PRO A 37 -18.80 0.84 12.89
N LYS A 38 -20.07 0.98 12.46
CA LYS A 38 -21.06 -0.10 12.51
C LYS A 38 -20.72 -1.23 11.55
N ASP A 39 -20.25 -0.91 10.34
CA ASP A 39 -19.81 -1.90 9.37
C ASP A 39 -18.61 -2.67 9.88
N LEU A 40 -17.63 -1.98 10.49
CA LEU A 40 -16.50 -2.62 11.14
C LEU A 40 -16.96 -3.57 12.24
N ILE A 41 -17.81 -3.14 13.18
CA ILE A 41 -18.34 -4.03 14.23
C ILE A 41 -19.02 -5.27 13.63
N ARG A 42 -19.77 -5.12 12.52
CA ARG A 42 -20.45 -6.22 11.83
C ARG A 42 -19.45 -7.19 11.17
N ILE A 43 -18.46 -6.67 10.46
CA ILE A 43 -17.38 -7.44 9.82
C ILE A 43 -16.57 -8.21 10.87
N TYR A 44 -16.30 -7.57 12.01
CA TYR A 44 -15.53 -8.15 13.10
C TYR A 44 -16.30 -9.22 13.89
N LYS A 45 -17.64 -9.26 13.76
CA LYS A 45 -18.59 -10.03 14.57
C LYS A 45 -18.45 -9.70 16.07
N VAL A 46 -19.58 -9.41 16.73
CA VAL A 46 -19.71 -8.89 18.11
C VAL A 46 -19.00 -9.72 19.22
N LYS A 47 -18.43 -10.89 18.92
CA LYS A 47 -17.71 -11.74 19.90
C LYS A 47 -16.20 -11.49 20.01
N ALA A 48 -15.56 -10.72 19.11
CA ALA A 48 -14.10 -10.60 19.09
C ALA A 48 -13.51 -9.45 19.95
N ARG A 49 -14.20 -9.01 21.02
CA ARG A 49 -13.78 -7.87 21.87
C ARG A 49 -12.41 -8.03 22.57
N ARG A 50 -11.75 -9.18 22.48
CA ARG A 50 -10.46 -9.45 23.16
C ARG A 50 -9.34 -9.97 22.25
N GLN A 51 -9.62 -10.32 20.99
CA GLN A 51 -8.66 -11.08 20.18
C GLN A 51 -7.98 -10.31 19.05
N LEU A 52 -8.36 -9.06 18.81
CA LEU A 52 -7.75 -8.26 17.75
C LEU A 52 -7.17 -7.02 18.40
N SER A 53 -5.87 -7.07 18.70
CA SER A 53 -5.02 -5.93 19.06
C SER A 53 -4.86 -4.93 17.91
N GLN A 54 -5.88 -4.83 17.04
CA GLN A 54 -5.90 -3.96 15.87
C GLN A 54 -6.63 -2.68 16.24
N ASN A 55 -5.92 -1.56 16.11
CA ASN A 55 -6.45 -0.23 16.36
C ASN A 55 -6.76 0.43 15.01
N PHE A 56 -8.04 0.58 14.64
CA PHE A 56 -8.40 1.17 13.34
C PHE A 56 -8.35 2.68 13.37
N LEU A 57 -7.54 3.26 12.48
CA LEU A 57 -7.52 4.69 12.22
C LEU A 57 -8.68 5.10 11.32
N LEU A 58 -9.76 5.61 11.93
CA LEU A 58 -10.97 6.00 11.20
C LEU A 58 -10.90 7.44 10.67
N GLN A 59 -10.09 8.29 11.30
CA GLN A 59 -10.04 9.71 10.94
C GLN A 59 -9.23 9.93 9.66
N LYS A 60 -9.90 10.40 8.60
CA LYS A 60 -9.29 10.69 7.29
C LYS A 60 -8.07 11.61 7.40
N SER A 61 -8.15 12.67 8.19
CA SER A 61 -7.06 13.65 8.38
C SER A 61 -5.77 13.02 8.94
N ILE A 62 -5.88 11.97 9.76
CA ILE A 62 -4.72 11.27 10.31
C ILE A 62 -4.10 10.36 9.25
N ASN A 63 -4.94 9.63 8.52
CA ASN A 63 -4.50 8.78 7.40
C ASN A 63 -3.81 9.61 6.31
N GLU A 64 -4.35 10.78 5.97
CA GLU A 64 -3.73 11.76 5.07
C GLU A 64 -2.35 12.20 5.56
N ARG A 65 -2.20 12.48 6.86
CA ARG A 65 -0.92 12.88 7.46
C ARG A 65 0.10 11.75 7.44
N ILE A 66 -0.30 10.50 7.66
CA ILE A 66 0.57 9.31 7.54
C ILE A 66 1.10 9.21 6.11
N VAL A 67 0.21 9.21 5.12
CA VAL A 67 0.55 9.08 3.70
C VAL A 67 1.40 10.26 3.21
N THR A 68 1.10 11.47 3.67
CA THR A 68 1.91 12.66 3.35
C THR A 68 3.30 12.58 3.97
N SER A 69 3.43 12.05 5.18
CA SER A 69 4.73 11.85 5.84
C SER A 69 5.59 10.77 5.19
N ALA A 70 4.96 9.84 4.48
CA ALA A 70 5.63 8.82 3.67
C ALA A 70 6.21 9.39 2.36
N GLY A 71 5.82 10.60 1.94
CA GLY A 71 6.37 11.23 0.74
C GLY A 71 6.00 10.52 -0.57
N ILE A 72 4.85 9.83 -0.60
CA ILE A 72 4.38 9.07 -1.77
C ILE A 72 4.09 10.02 -2.94
N LYS A 73 4.63 9.67 -4.10
CA LYS A 73 4.53 10.39 -5.38
C LYS A 73 3.97 9.48 -6.49
N GLY A 74 3.71 10.05 -7.66
CA GLY A 74 3.11 9.32 -8.79
C GLY A 74 3.96 8.19 -9.38
N ASP A 75 5.27 8.24 -9.17
CA ASP A 75 6.25 7.22 -9.58
C ASP A 75 6.55 6.19 -8.48
N SER A 76 5.96 6.35 -7.29
CA SER A 76 6.24 5.50 -6.15
C SER A 76 5.60 4.13 -6.28
N TYR A 77 6.33 3.11 -5.84
CA TYR A 77 5.84 1.76 -5.58
C TYR A 77 5.63 1.62 -4.07
N VAL A 78 4.40 1.31 -3.66
CA VAL A 78 4.05 1.30 -2.24
C VAL A 78 3.70 -0.11 -1.80
N LEU A 79 4.24 -0.54 -0.65
CA LEU A 79 3.75 -1.71 0.07
C LEU A 79 3.06 -1.23 1.34
N GLU A 80 1.77 -1.51 1.47
CA GLU A 80 1.04 -1.35 2.72
C GLU A 80 0.94 -2.69 3.46
N VAL A 81 1.36 -2.71 4.71
CA VAL A 81 1.28 -3.88 5.58
C VAL A 81 0.12 -3.73 6.56
N GLY A 82 -0.78 -4.72 6.56
CA GLY A 82 -1.96 -4.73 7.42
C GLY A 82 -2.92 -3.58 7.12
N PRO A 83 -3.43 -3.48 5.88
CA PRO A 83 -4.35 -2.40 5.49
C PRO A 83 -5.67 -2.40 6.28
N GLY A 84 -6.06 -3.56 6.83
CA GLY A 84 -7.35 -3.75 7.48
C GLY A 84 -8.48 -3.29 6.57
N PRO A 85 -9.37 -2.38 7.02
CA PRO A 85 -10.48 -1.90 6.20
C PRO A 85 -10.09 -0.99 5.02
N GLY A 86 -8.80 -0.71 4.83
CA GLY A 86 -8.31 0.07 3.69
C GLY A 86 -8.34 1.58 3.90
N ASN A 87 -8.37 2.05 5.15
CA ASN A 87 -8.42 3.48 5.47
C ASN A 87 -7.15 4.24 5.01
N ILE A 88 -5.96 3.65 5.23
CA ILE A 88 -4.69 4.19 4.73
C ILE A 88 -4.55 3.88 3.24
N THR A 89 -4.89 2.66 2.80
CA THR A 89 -4.94 2.26 1.38
C THR A 89 -5.63 3.29 0.49
N ARG A 90 -6.81 3.75 0.90
CA ARG A 90 -7.57 4.78 0.17
C ARG A 90 -6.78 6.08 0.01
N GLN A 91 -6.10 6.51 1.06
CA GLN A 91 -5.28 7.73 1.04
C GLN A 91 -4.02 7.56 0.19
N ILE A 92 -3.44 6.36 0.18
CA ILE A 92 -2.34 6.03 -0.74
C ILE A 92 -2.83 6.11 -2.19
N LEU A 93 -3.95 5.48 -2.52
CA LEU A 93 -4.54 5.54 -3.87
C LEU A 93 -4.87 6.97 -4.31
N GLU A 94 -5.35 7.83 -3.39
CA GLU A 94 -5.59 9.26 -3.67
C GLU A 94 -4.30 10.03 -4.03
N LYS A 95 -3.10 9.57 -3.62
CA LYS A 95 -1.81 10.11 -4.08
C LYS A 95 -1.40 9.61 -5.47
N GLY A 96 -2.06 8.57 -5.98
CA GLY A 96 -1.84 8.01 -7.31
C GLY A 96 -0.46 7.39 -7.52
N PRO A 97 0.01 6.46 -6.65
CA PRO A 97 1.28 5.78 -6.85
C PRO A 97 1.28 4.99 -8.16
N LYS A 98 2.48 4.64 -8.62
CA LYS A 98 2.67 3.80 -9.79
C LYS A 98 2.03 2.43 -9.59
N GLU A 99 2.32 1.80 -8.45
CA GLU A 99 1.68 0.57 -7.99
C GLU A 99 1.56 0.55 -6.46
N LEU A 100 0.50 -0.07 -5.96
CA LEU A 100 0.23 -0.32 -4.55
C LEU A 100 0.04 -1.83 -4.33
N TYR A 101 0.88 -2.39 -3.47
CA TYR A 101 0.74 -3.74 -2.96
C TYR A 101 0.20 -3.65 -1.55
N VAL A 102 -0.81 -4.45 -1.22
CA VAL A 102 -1.29 -4.57 0.15
C VAL A 102 -1.15 -6.01 0.62
N ILE A 103 -0.62 -6.22 1.83
CA ILE A 103 -0.54 -7.53 2.46
C ILE A 103 -1.43 -7.57 3.71
N GLU A 104 -2.46 -8.40 3.66
CA GLU A 104 -3.45 -8.55 4.73
C GLU A 104 -3.57 -10.01 5.18
N LYS A 105 -3.46 -10.23 6.48
CA LYS A 105 -3.59 -11.57 7.07
C LYS A 105 -5.06 -11.96 7.24
N ASP A 106 -5.90 -10.99 7.56
CA ASP A 106 -7.31 -11.21 7.85
C ASP A 106 -8.19 -11.12 6.59
N ARG A 107 -8.59 -12.29 6.10
CA ARG A 107 -9.44 -12.45 4.91
C ARG A 107 -10.79 -11.73 5.01
N ARG A 108 -11.24 -11.33 6.20
CA ARG A 108 -12.49 -10.57 6.36
C ARG A 108 -12.44 -9.19 5.70
N PHE A 109 -11.26 -8.62 5.48
CA PHE A 109 -11.09 -7.34 4.78
C PHE A 109 -11.04 -7.46 3.26
N LEU A 110 -10.86 -8.67 2.73
CA LEU A 110 -10.70 -8.88 1.30
C LEU A 110 -11.80 -8.21 0.45
N PRO A 111 -13.11 -8.32 0.78
CA PRO A 111 -14.14 -7.66 -0.03
C PRO A 111 -13.99 -6.14 -0.12
N MET A 112 -13.54 -5.48 0.96
CA MET A 112 -13.33 -4.02 0.94
C MET A 112 -12.08 -3.63 0.18
N LEU A 113 -11.01 -4.44 0.27
CA LEU A 113 -9.80 -4.23 -0.51
C LEU A 113 -10.06 -4.46 -2.01
N GLU A 114 -10.86 -5.46 -2.38
CA GLU A 114 -11.29 -5.71 -3.76
C GLU A 114 -12.09 -4.53 -4.30
N MET A 115 -13.04 -3.98 -3.53
CA MET A 115 -13.77 -2.76 -3.92
C MET A 115 -12.84 -1.55 -4.16
N LEU A 116 -11.78 -1.38 -3.36
CA LEU A 116 -10.78 -0.33 -3.58
C LEU A 116 -9.94 -0.60 -4.83
N SER A 117 -9.56 -1.85 -5.06
CA SER A 117 -8.82 -2.28 -6.24
C SER A 117 -9.62 -2.06 -7.52
N ASP A 118 -10.89 -2.45 -7.55
CA ASP A 118 -11.80 -2.28 -8.70
C ASP A 118 -12.06 -0.81 -9.04
N ALA A 119 -12.02 0.07 -8.04
CA ALA A 119 -12.17 1.50 -8.22
C ALA A 119 -10.85 2.22 -8.54
N SER A 120 -9.71 1.54 -8.47
CA SER A 120 -8.39 2.08 -8.81
C SER A 120 -8.10 1.94 -10.30
N LEU A 121 -6.98 2.51 -10.77
CA LEU A 121 -6.56 2.30 -12.17
C LEU A 121 -6.28 0.80 -12.41
N PRO A 122 -6.59 0.23 -13.59
CA PRO A 122 -6.37 -1.17 -13.86
C PRO A 122 -4.93 -1.61 -13.54
N GLY A 123 -4.79 -2.60 -12.66
CA GLY A 123 -3.50 -3.16 -12.23
C GLY A 123 -2.71 -2.30 -11.25
N GLN A 124 -3.22 -1.13 -10.84
CA GLN A 124 -2.54 -0.23 -9.91
C GLN A 124 -2.46 -0.82 -8.50
N MET A 125 -3.51 -1.51 -8.03
CA MET A 125 -3.54 -2.14 -6.72
C MET A 125 -3.46 -3.66 -6.84
N LYS A 126 -2.65 -4.30 -5.99
CA LYS A 126 -2.47 -5.74 -5.90
C LYS A 126 -2.68 -6.19 -4.45
N ILE A 127 -3.56 -7.16 -4.24
CA ILE A 127 -3.93 -7.66 -2.92
C ILE A 127 -3.24 -9.01 -2.67
N ILE A 128 -2.50 -9.09 -1.57
CA ILE A 128 -1.83 -10.30 -1.11
C ILE A 128 -2.48 -10.71 0.21
N ILE A 129 -3.03 -11.93 0.25
CA ILE A 129 -3.54 -12.52 1.49
C ILE A 129 -2.43 -13.34 2.14
N GLY A 130 -1.93 -12.91 3.29
CA GLY A 130 -0.83 -13.57 3.99
C GLY A 130 -0.36 -12.85 5.24
N ASP A 131 0.45 -13.54 6.05
CA ASP A 131 1.15 -12.93 7.18
C ASP A 131 2.43 -12.26 6.69
N VAL A 132 2.59 -10.96 6.99
CA VAL A 132 3.82 -10.22 6.67
C VAL A 132 5.06 -10.81 7.32
N MET A 133 4.91 -11.49 8.45
CA MET A 133 6.02 -12.16 9.12
C MET A 133 6.46 -13.40 8.32
N ASP A 134 5.62 -14.01 7.50
CA ASP A 134 5.99 -15.24 6.79
C ASP A 134 6.14 -15.03 5.28
N TYR A 135 5.74 -13.86 4.78
CA TYR A 135 5.79 -13.54 3.36
C TYR A 135 7.21 -13.29 2.86
N SER A 136 7.57 -13.90 1.73
CA SER A 136 8.78 -13.55 0.98
C SER A 136 8.48 -12.41 0.01
N PHE A 137 9.31 -11.37 0.05
CA PHE A 137 9.20 -10.19 -0.80
C PHE A 137 10.03 -10.31 -2.09
N ASP A 138 10.60 -11.48 -2.35
CA ASP A 138 11.44 -11.72 -3.51
C ASP A 138 10.62 -11.57 -4.80
N GLY A 139 11.04 -10.64 -5.66
CA GLY A 139 10.34 -10.37 -6.91
C GLY A 139 9.00 -9.65 -6.74
N LEU A 140 8.69 -9.12 -5.54
CA LEU A 140 7.47 -8.34 -5.33
C LEU A 140 7.43 -7.11 -6.25
N PHE A 141 8.57 -6.44 -6.42
CA PHE A 141 8.71 -5.25 -7.27
C PHE A 141 9.56 -5.54 -8.53
N PRO A 142 9.39 -4.76 -9.61
CA PRO A 142 10.23 -4.88 -10.82
C PRO A 142 11.73 -4.76 -10.50
N LYS A 143 12.56 -5.60 -11.13
CA LYS A 143 14.00 -5.68 -10.83
C LYS A 143 14.76 -4.39 -11.18
N GLU A 144 14.22 -3.61 -12.10
CA GLU A 144 14.78 -2.34 -12.59
C GLU A 144 14.73 -1.24 -11.53
N LEU A 145 13.90 -1.42 -10.49
CA LEU A 145 13.85 -0.52 -9.34
C LEU A 145 15.01 -0.70 -8.37
N ARG A 146 15.80 -1.78 -8.51
CA ARG A 146 16.96 -2.01 -7.65
C ARG A 146 17.97 -0.87 -7.81
N ARG A 147 18.53 -0.46 -6.67
CA ARG A 147 19.58 0.54 -6.57
C ARG A 147 20.72 -0.01 -5.72
N GLU A 148 21.95 0.37 -6.05
CA GLU A 148 23.08 0.10 -5.17
C GLU A 148 22.87 0.80 -3.84
N TRP A 149 23.42 0.23 -2.76
CA TRP A 149 23.15 0.75 -1.41
C TRP A 149 23.64 2.20 -1.22
N THR A 150 24.69 2.59 -1.94
CA THR A 150 25.30 3.93 -1.93
C THR A 150 24.59 4.95 -2.82
N ASP A 151 23.72 4.50 -3.73
CA ASP A 151 22.99 5.39 -4.64
C ASP A 151 21.77 6.02 -3.94
N GLU A 152 21.01 6.79 -4.70
CA GLU A 152 19.69 7.25 -4.28
C GLU A 152 18.77 6.07 -3.92
N SER A 153 17.88 6.31 -2.94
CA SER A 153 16.89 5.31 -2.54
C SER A 153 16.00 4.92 -3.74
N PRO A 154 15.62 3.64 -3.87
CA PRO A 154 14.65 3.23 -4.88
C PRO A 154 13.31 3.95 -4.62
N PRO A 155 12.46 4.13 -5.64
CA PRO A 155 11.14 4.76 -5.49
C PRO A 155 10.14 3.79 -4.83
N ILE A 156 10.57 3.05 -3.80
CA ILE A 156 9.79 2.08 -3.06
C ILE A 156 9.60 2.60 -1.65
N HIS A 157 8.38 2.56 -1.13
CA HIS A 157 8.07 2.97 0.24
C HIS A 157 7.12 1.99 0.92
N ILE A 158 7.37 1.71 2.19
CA ILE A 158 6.56 0.79 2.98
C ILE A 158 5.78 1.58 4.03
N VAL A 159 4.48 1.36 4.08
CA VAL A 159 3.56 1.97 5.04
C VAL A 159 2.91 0.88 5.88
N GLY A 160 2.74 1.10 7.18
CA GLY A 160 2.07 0.11 8.02
C GLY A 160 1.52 0.69 9.31
N ASN A 161 0.26 0.38 9.61
CA ASN A 161 -0.36 0.65 10.90
C ASN A 161 -0.66 -0.67 11.61
N LEU A 162 0.38 -1.29 12.15
CA LEU A 162 0.30 -2.66 12.66
C LEU A 162 -0.01 -2.71 14.16
N PRO A 163 -0.68 -3.79 14.61
CA PRO A 163 -0.77 -4.12 16.02
C PRO A 163 0.60 -4.10 16.70
N PHE A 164 0.64 -3.61 17.94
CA PHE A 164 1.89 -3.39 18.65
C PHE A 164 2.70 -4.68 18.91
N ASN A 165 2.01 -5.81 19.07
CA ASN A 165 2.62 -7.12 19.20
C ASN A 165 3.28 -7.63 17.91
N VAL A 166 2.96 -7.03 16.76
CA VAL A 166 3.53 -7.36 15.44
C VAL A 166 4.58 -6.35 15.01
N SER A 167 4.35 -5.05 15.26
CA SER A 167 5.22 -3.98 14.74
C SER A 167 6.65 -4.05 15.27
N THR A 168 6.84 -4.35 16.56
CA THR A 168 8.19 -4.41 17.17
C THR A 168 9.00 -5.62 16.66
N PRO A 169 8.47 -6.86 16.64
CA PRO A 169 9.18 -7.97 15.98
C PRO A 169 9.46 -7.72 14.49
N LEU A 170 8.53 -7.10 13.77
CA LEU A 170 8.68 -6.84 12.35
C LEU A 170 9.83 -5.87 12.05
N ILE A 171 9.93 -4.75 12.80
CA ILE A 171 11.03 -3.81 12.58
C ILE A 171 12.38 -4.43 12.92
N ILE A 172 12.49 -5.25 13.97
CA ILE A 172 13.73 -5.97 14.30
C ILE A 172 14.14 -6.90 13.16
N ARG A 173 13.19 -7.62 12.56
CA ARG A 173 13.44 -8.47 11.40
C ARG A 173 13.88 -7.66 10.18
N TRP A 174 13.22 -6.54 9.91
CA TRP A 174 13.59 -5.66 8.80
C TRP A 174 14.97 -5.03 8.99
N LEU A 175 15.37 -4.65 10.20
CA LEU A 175 16.73 -4.19 10.49
C LEU A 175 17.77 -5.28 10.17
N ARG A 176 17.49 -6.54 10.49
CA ARG A 176 18.35 -7.66 10.06
C ARG A 176 18.42 -7.75 8.53
N HIS A 177 17.27 -7.67 7.84
CA HIS A 177 17.25 -7.69 6.38
C HIS A 177 17.98 -6.48 5.75
N MET A 178 17.95 -5.30 6.39
CA MET A 178 18.74 -4.14 5.95
C MET A 178 20.23 -4.41 6.08
N SER A 179 20.67 -4.97 7.21
CA SER A 179 22.06 -5.36 7.45
C SER A 179 22.54 -6.38 6.41
N ASP A 180 21.73 -7.40 6.14
CA ASP A 180 22.05 -8.48 5.22
C ASP A 180 21.77 -8.12 3.74
N ARG A 181 21.12 -6.97 3.49
CA ARG A 181 20.65 -6.50 2.18
C ARG A 181 19.74 -7.51 1.45
N THR A 182 18.83 -8.13 2.20
CA THR A 182 17.90 -9.17 1.72
C THR A 182 16.44 -8.72 1.69
N GLY A 183 15.59 -9.50 1.03
CA GLY A 183 14.15 -9.22 0.92
C GLY A 183 13.86 -7.85 0.30
N LEU A 184 13.04 -7.02 0.96
CA LEU A 184 12.71 -5.65 0.52
C LEU A 184 13.95 -4.76 0.37
N PHE A 185 15.01 -5.02 1.15
CA PHE A 185 16.23 -4.21 1.14
C PHE A 185 17.25 -4.68 0.08
N SER A 186 16.95 -5.75 -0.66
CA SER A 186 17.67 -6.09 -1.90
C SER A 186 17.44 -5.09 -3.03
N TYR A 187 16.44 -4.20 -2.88
CA TYR A 187 16.17 -3.10 -3.80
C TYR A 187 16.96 -1.82 -3.48
N GLY A 188 17.71 -1.80 -2.37
CA GLY A 188 18.43 -0.62 -1.88
C GLY A 188 17.81 -0.07 -0.60
N ARG A 189 18.03 1.23 -0.34
CA ARG A 189 17.60 1.90 0.90
C ARG A 189 16.11 2.27 0.87
N VAL A 190 15.24 1.27 0.93
CA VAL A 190 13.76 1.40 0.94
C VAL A 190 13.26 2.17 2.16
N GLY A 191 12.39 3.15 1.95
CA GLY A 191 11.82 3.99 3.01
C GLY A 191 10.70 3.30 3.79
N LEU A 192 10.60 3.61 5.09
CA LEU A 192 9.57 3.08 5.99
C LEU A 192 8.77 4.20 6.64
N THR A 193 7.45 4.04 6.76
CA THR A 193 6.58 4.87 7.60
C THR A 193 5.62 3.98 8.37
N LEU A 194 5.91 3.82 9.66
CA LEU A 194 5.25 2.84 10.51
C LEU A 194 4.70 3.51 11.77
N THR A 195 3.59 2.98 12.29
CA THR A 195 3.06 3.37 13.59
C THR A 195 3.57 2.44 14.69
N PHE A 196 3.77 3.00 15.89
CA PHE A 196 4.19 2.27 17.07
C PHE A 196 3.45 2.81 18.30
N GLN A 197 3.49 2.07 19.40
CA GLN A 197 3.19 2.66 20.71
C GLN A 197 4.11 3.86 20.93
N TYR A 198 3.60 4.90 21.59
CA TYR A 198 4.32 6.15 21.76
C TYR A 198 5.73 5.96 22.34
N GLU A 199 5.85 5.15 23.39
CA GLU A 199 7.09 4.86 24.10
C GLU A 199 8.08 4.06 23.25
N VAL A 200 7.57 3.20 22.35
CA VAL A 200 8.40 2.49 21.38
C VAL A 200 8.90 3.45 20.31
N GLY A 201 8.04 4.34 19.81
CA GLY A 201 8.43 5.42 18.89
C GLY A 201 9.50 6.32 19.50
N GLN A 202 9.32 6.74 20.75
CA GLN A 202 10.30 7.52 21.50
C GLN A 202 11.64 6.78 21.66
N ARG A 203 11.61 5.47 21.96
CA ARG A 203 12.82 4.65 22.02
C ARG A 203 13.56 4.62 20.68
N ILE A 204 12.86 4.43 19.55
CA ILE A 204 13.49 4.36 18.22
C ILE A 204 14.33 5.61 17.92
N VAL A 205 13.81 6.80 18.27
CA VAL A 205 14.46 8.08 17.97
C VAL A 205 15.28 8.66 19.14
N ALA A 206 15.39 7.95 20.26
CA ALA A 206 16.03 8.47 21.47
C ALA A 206 17.52 8.77 21.23
N PRO A 207 17.98 10.03 21.44
CA PRO A 207 19.38 10.40 21.24
C PRO A 207 20.30 9.75 22.30
N VAL A 208 21.61 9.84 22.09
CA VAL A 208 22.62 9.46 23.10
C VAL A 208 22.34 10.22 24.40
N MET A 209 22.54 9.57 25.55
CA MET A 209 22.23 10.08 26.91
C MET A 209 20.75 10.24 27.27
N SER A 210 19.79 9.94 26.37
CA SER A 210 18.37 9.93 26.74
C SER A 210 18.03 8.75 27.66
N ILE A 211 17.14 8.97 28.65
CA ILE A 211 16.56 7.90 29.48
C ILE A 211 15.73 6.91 28.66
N MET A 212 15.21 7.34 27.51
CA MET A 212 14.49 6.47 26.58
C MET A 212 15.42 5.70 25.65
N ARG A 213 16.75 5.93 25.72
CA ARG A 213 17.72 5.20 24.91
C ARG A 213 17.74 3.73 25.32
N SER A 214 17.69 2.86 24.33
CA SER A 214 17.58 1.42 24.51
C SER A 214 18.30 0.67 23.39
N ARG A 215 18.33 -0.66 23.49
CA ARG A 215 18.82 -1.53 22.40
C ARG A 215 18.16 -1.20 21.07
N LEU A 216 16.85 -0.93 21.07
CA LEU A 216 16.11 -0.60 19.85
C LEU A 216 16.60 0.71 19.22
N SER A 217 16.93 1.73 20.04
CA SER A 217 17.50 2.99 19.57
C SER A 217 18.79 2.76 18.80
N VAL A 218 19.70 1.97 19.37
CA VAL A 218 21.01 1.68 18.77
C VAL A 218 20.85 0.91 17.46
N MET A 219 20.03 -0.14 17.44
CA MET A 219 19.80 -0.94 16.23
C MET A 219 19.21 -0.11 15.09
N CYS A 220 18.16 0.68 15.39
CA CYS A 220 17.53 1.51 14.37
C CYS A 220 18.47 2.61 13.86
N GLN A 221 19.09 3.37 14.75
CA GLN A 221 19.91 4.53 14.37
C GLN A 221 21.26 4.14 13.73
N HIS A 222 21.72 2.91 13.96
CA HIS A 222 22.91 2.39 13.28
C HIS A 222 22.67 2.14 11.79
N LEU A 223 21.47 1.66 11.43
CA LEU A 223 21.13 1.27 10.05
C LEU A 223 20.27 2.30 9.32
N CYS A 224 19.61 3.21 10.05
CA CYS A 224 18.61 4.11 9.51
C CYS A 224 18.73 5.52 10.07
N ARG A 225 18.33 6.50 9.26
CA ARG A 225 17.90 7.80 9.75
C ARG A 225 16.47 7.69 10.27
N CYS A 226 16.30 7.79 11.58
CA CYS A 226 14.99 7.65 12.22
C CYS A 226 14.42 9.02 12.60
N GLU A 227 13.17 9.29 12.20
CA GLU A 227 12.48 10.54 12.48
C GLU A 227 11.09 10.25 13.07
N HIS A 228 10.76 10.93 14.17
CA HIS A 228 9.43 10.88 14.75
C HIS A 228 8.56 11.95 14.08
N ARG A 229 7.58 11.51 13.28
CA ARG A 229 6.75 12.42 12.47
C ARG A 229 5.70 13.17 13.28
N PHE A 230 4.85 12.46 14.02
CA PHE A 230 3.82 13.04 14.89
C PHE A 230 3.20 11.99 15.81
N VAL A 231 2.51 12.46 16.86
CA VAL A 231 1.73 11.62 17.77
C VAL A 231 0.28 11.52 17.29
N ILE A 232 -0.27 10.31 17.35
CA ILE A 232 -1.70 10.06 17.13
C ILE A 232 -2.37 9.89 18.49
N ASN A 233 -3.40 10.68 18.77
CA ASN A 233 -4.14 10.56 20.03
C ASN A 233 -4.92 9.23 20.06
N GLY A 234 -4.91 8.54 21.20
CA GLY A 234 -5.65 7.29 21.42
C GLY A 234 -7.14 7.36 21.07
N SER A 235 -7.77 8.53 21.21
CA SER A 235 -9.17 8.78 20.81
C SER A 235 -9.43 8.66 19.30
N SER A 236 -8.37 8.51 18.50
CA SER A 236 -8.45 8.38 17.05
C SER A 236 -8.61 6.93 16.57
N PHE A 237 -8.50 5.98 17.49
CA PHE A 237 -8.59 4.56 17.23
C PHE A 237 -9.90 3.99 17.77
N MET A 238 -10.38 2.93 17.12
CA MET A 238 -11.50 2.09 17.55
C MET A 238 -11.08 0.63 17.57
#